data_AF-A0A9P5PH80-F1
#
_entry.id   AF-A0A9P5PH80-F1
#
_cell.length_a   1.000
_cell.length_b   1.000
_cell.length_c   1.000
_cell.angle_alpha   90.00
_cell.angle_beta   90.00
_cell.angle_gamma   90.00
#
_symmetry.space_group_name_H-M   'P 1'
#
loop_
_entity.id
_entity.type
_entity.pdbx_description
1 polymer ?
#
loop_
_entity_poly.entity_id
_entity_poly.type
_entity_poly.pdbx_seq_one_letter_code
_entity_poly.pdbx_strand_id
1 'polypeptide(L)'
;MQANYHGTEIASGLQFVYDSFPKPLQRPVAVFLLTEGSAWDVSTCVEYTLSARLALPEQIMPGPFIRVFTLGIGSGASSDTCDSIARAGNGIAAYVKGGEPIAGKCARFG
;
A
#
# COMPACT_ATOMS: atom_id res chain seq x y z
N MET A 1 -27.89 16.56 11.02
CA MET A 1 -26.85 16.38 9.98
C MET A 1 -25.88 15.33 10.52
N GLN A 2 -26.08 14.05 10.18
CA GLN A 2 -25.14 12.97 10.56
C GLN A 2 -24.10 12.88 9.44
N ALA A 3 -22.93 13.44 9.68
CA ALA A 3 -21.76 13.15 8.87
C ALA A 3 -21.17 11.84 9.40
N ASN A 4 -21.47 10.72 8.74
CA ASN A 4 -20.69 9.51 8.91
C ASN A 4 -19.40 9.72 8.12
N TYR A 5 -18.40 10.33 8.76
CA TYR A 5 -17.02 10.30 8.27
C TYR A 5 -16.50 8.87 8.45
N HIS A 6 -17.06 7.90 7.71
CA HIS A 6 -16.60 6.50 7.70
C HIS A 6 -15.08 6.51 7.73
N GLY A 7 -14.49 5.79 8.69
CA GLY A 7 -13.06 5.88 9.00
C GLY A 7 -12.16 5.50 7.82
N THR A 8 -10.89 5.24 8.10
CA THR A 8 -9.93 4.91 7.05
C THR A 8 -10.17 3.50 6.46
N GLU A 9 -10.91 3.41 5.34
CA GLU A 9 -11.21 2.16 4.61
C GLU A 9 -10.05 1.70 3.71
N ILE A 10 -8.89 1.44 4.30
CA ILE A 10 -7.67 1.07 3.56
C ILE A 10 -7.86 -0.24 2.76
N ALA A 11 -8.55 -1.22 3.33
CA ALA A 11 -8.79 -2.52 2.68
C ALA A 11 -9.58 -2.36 1.36
N SER A 12 -10.69 -1.61 1.39
CA SER A 12 -11.51 -1.31 0.22
C SER A 12 -10.69 -0.61 -0.87
N GLY A 13 -9.87 0.37 -0.48
CA GLY A 13 -8.99 1.10 -1.39
C GLY A 13 -7.94 0.20 -2.05
N LEU A 14 -7.30 -0.69 -1.27
CA LEU A 14 -6.33 -1.66 -1.80
C LEU A 14 -7.00 -2.63 -2.78
N GLN A 15 -8.15 -3.20 -2.42
CA GLN A 15 -8.90 -4.09 -3.29
C GLN A 15 -9.24 -3.42 -4.63
N PHE A 16 -9.76 -2.19 -4.58
CA PHE A 16 -10.08 -1.42 -5.78
C PHE A 16 -8.85 -1.22 -6.68
N VAL A 17 -7.69 -0.88 -6.11
CA VAL A 17 -6.43 -0.74 -6.86
C VAL A 17 -6.05 -2.05 -7.52
N TYR A 18 -6.08 -3.18 -6.80
CA TYR A 18 -5.70 -4.48 -7.36
C TYR A 18 -6.67 -4.98 -8.43
N ASP A 19 -7.97 -4.73 -8.27
CA ASP A 19 -8.98 -5.08 -9.26
C ASP A 19 -8.87 -4.23 -10.53
N SER A 20 -8.31 -3.02 -10.44
CA SER A 20 -8.07 -2.14 -11.58
C SER A 20 -6.89 -2.56 -12.46
N PHE A 21 -6.06 -3.50 -12.01
CA PHE A 21 -4.90 -3.94 -12.79
C PHE A 21 -5.33 -4.69 -14.05
N PRO A 22 -4.59 -4.51 -15.17
CA PRO A 22 -4.81 -5.32 -16.37
C PRO A 22 -4.51 -6.80 -16.08
N LYS A 23 -5.32 -7.69 -16.66
CA LYS A 23 -5.20 -9.14 -16.50
C LYS A 23 -4.91 -9.77 -17.89
N PRO A 24 -3.72 -10.34 -18.14
CA PRO A 24 -2.57 -10.46 -17.24
C PRO A 24 -1.81 -9.14 -17.09
N LEU A 25 -1.13 -8.97 -15.95
CA LEU A 25 -0.24 -7.84 -15.73
C LEU A 25 0.97 -7.94 -16.66
N GLN A 26 1.24 -6.90 -17.46
CA GLN A 26 2.29 -6.95 -18.48
C GLN A 26 3.62 -6.28 -18.07
N ARG A 27 3.60 -5.50 -17.00
CA ARG A 27 4.76 -4.72 -16.54
C ARG A 27 4.81 -4.65 -15.02
N PRO A 28 5.99 -4.43 -14.41
CA PRO A 28 6.09 -4.13 -13.00
C PRO A 28 5.22 -2.95 -12.56
N VAL A 29 4.64 -3.04 -11.37
CA VAL A 29 3.82 -2.00 -10.77
C VAL A 29 4.33 -1.68 -9.37
N ALA A 30 4.44 -0.39 -9.08
CA ALA A 30 4.62 0.12 -7.73
C ALA A 30 3.31 0.79 -7.27
N VAL A 31 2.82 0.39 -6.10
CA VAL A 31 1.67 1.00 -5.42
C VAL A 31 2.21 1.83 -4.26
N PHE A 32 1.77 3.07 -4.15
CA PHE A 32 2.11 3.96 -3.04
C PHE A 32 0.85 4.22 -2.20
N LEU A 33 0.84 3.73 -0.96
CA LEU A 33 -0.23 3.99 0.00
C LEU A 33 0.19 5.13 0.94
N LEU A 34 -0.57 6.22 0.91
CA LEU A 34 -0.36 7.40 1.76
C LEU A 34 -1.47 7.42 2.81
N THR A 35 -1.12 7.47 4.10
CA THR A 35 -2.13 7.51 5.18
C THR A 35 -1.64 8.31 6.38
N GLU A 36 -2.56 9.06 6.99
CA GLU A 36 -2.35 9.71 8.30
C GLU A 36 -3.05 8.97 9.46
N GLY A 37 -3.62 7.80 9.19
CA GLY A 37 -4.39 7.01 10.14
C GLY A 37 -4.14 5.49 10.04
N SER A 38 -4.92 4.73 10.81
CA SER A 38 -4.82 3.27 10.92
C SER A 38 -5.89 2.55 10.11
N ALA A 39 -5.59 1.35 9.61
CA ALA A 39 -6.63 0.45 9.13
C ALA A 39 -7.40 -0.14 10.32
N TRP A 40 -8.71 -0.35 10.15
CA TRP A 40 -9.54 -1.05 11.12
C TRP A 40 -9.30 -2.56 11.06
N ASP A 41 -8.98 -3.08 9.88
CA ASP A 41 -8.64 -4.48 9.62
C ASP A 41 -7.32 -4.56 8.84
N VAL A 42 -6.21 -4.64 9.58
CA VAL A 42 -4.87 -4.79 9.00
C VAL A 42 -4.72 -6.14 8.30
N SER A 43 -5.34 -7.20 8.84
CA SER A 43 -5.29 -8.55 8.26
C SER A 43 -5.85 -8.58 6.85
N THR A 44 -7.02 -7.98 6.60
CA THR A 44 -7.61 -7.93 5.26
C THR A 44 -6.75 -7.11 4.30
N CYS A 45 -6.15 -6.01 4.76
CA CYS A 45 -5.22 -5.22 3.94
C CYS A 45 -4.01 -6.08 3.49
N VAL A 46 -3.45 -6.85 4.41
CA VAL A 46 -2.35 -7.79 4.14
C VAL A 46 -2.79 -8.90 3.19
N GLU A 47 -3.97 -9.49 3.41
CA GLU A 47 -4.51 -10.57 2.60
C GLU A 47 -4.73 -10.14 1.15
N TYR A 48 -5.36 -8.99 0.91
CA TYR A 48 -5.56 -8.46 -0.44
C TYR A 48 -4.23 -8.18 -1.14
N THR A 49 -3.26 -7.62 -0.41
CA THR A 49 -1.93 -7.34 -0.94
C THR A 49 -1.19 -8.61 -1.33
N LEU A 50 -1.18 -9.63 -0.45
CA LEU A 50 -0.55 -10.92 -0.72
C LEU A 50 -1.23 -11.64 -1.88
N SER A 51 -2.56 -11.67 -1.90
CA SER A 51 -3.36 -12.30 -2.95
C SER A 51 -3.06 -11.70 -4.31
N ALA A 52 -3.01 -10.36 -4.42
CA ALA A 52 -2.67 -9.67 -5.66
C ALA A 52 -1.26 -10.03 -6.15
N ARG A 53 -0.29 -10.14 -5.23
CA ARG A 53 1.10 -10.48 -5.57
C ARG A 53 1.26 -11.95 -5.98
N LEU A 54 0.59 -12.86 -5.29
CA LEU A 54 0.66 -14.31 -5.55
C LEU A 54 -0.15 -14.75 -6.77
N ALA A 55 -1.13 -13.94 -7.20
CA ALA A 55 -1.86 -14.17 -8.45
C ALA A 55 -1.02 -13.93 -9.71
N LEU A 56 0.16 -13.33 -9.59
CA LEU A 56 1.06 -13.14 -10.72
C LEU A 56 1.67 -14.48 -11.14
N PRO A 57 1.75 -14.77 -12.46
CA PRO A 57 2.34 -16.00 -12.94
C PRO A 57 3.83 -16.08 -12.52
N GLU A 58 4.24 -17.24 -12.00
CA GLU A 58 5.65 -17.52 -11.74
C GLU A 58 6.42 -17.64 -13.06
N GLN A 59 6.94 -16.55 -13.64
CA GLN A 59 7.80 -16.61 -14.82
C GLN A 59 8.99 -15.63 -14.84
N ILE A 60 9.97 -16.06 -15.65
CA ILE A 60 11.40 -15.73 -15.74
C ILE A 60 11.71 -14.23 -15.86
N MET A 61 12.82 -13.79 -15.28
CA MET A 61 13.18 -12.38 -15.14
C MET A 61 13.41 -11.63 -16.48
N PRO A 62 12.97 -10.34 -16.57
CA PRO A 62 12.09 -9.67 -15.63
C PRO A 62 10.62 -9.89 -16.00
N GLY A 63 9.92 -10.70 -15.22
CA GLY A 63 8.46 -10.85 -15.29
C GLY A 63 7.72 -9.73 -14.55
N PRO A 64 6.38 -9.66 -14.65
CA PRO A 64 5.57 -8.71 -13.91
C PRO A 64 5.70 -8.93 -12.39
N PHE A 65 5.79 -7.85 -11.61
CA PHE A 65 5.77 -7.88 -10.15
C PHE A 65 4.98 -6.70 -9.59
N ILE A 66 4.50 -6.83 -8.35
CA ILE A 66 3.89 -5.74 -7.59
C ILE A 66 4.79 -5.43 -6.39
N ARG A 67 5.12 -4.15 -6.19
CA ARG A 67 5.69 -3.63 -4.94
C ARG A 67 4.73 -2.63 -4.29
N VAL A 68 4.56 -2.71 -2.97
CA VAL A 68 3.72 -1.75 -2.22
C VAL A 68 4.57 -1.00 -1.22
N PHE A 69 4.63 0.32 -1.38
CA PHE A 69 5.30 1.23 -0.47
C PHE A 69 4.27 2.00 0.34
N THR A 70 4.51 2.17 1.63
CA THR A 70 3.62 2.93 2.50
C THR A 70 4.30 4.19 3.01
N LEU A 71 3.53 5.26 3.13
CA LEU A 71 3.97 6.52 3.74
C LEU A 71 2.99 6.89 4.85
N GLY A 72 3.40 6.69 6.10
CA GLY A 72 2.68 7.19 7.26
C GLY A 72 2.94 8.67 7.47
N ILE A 73 1.90 9.50 7.55
CA ILE A 73 2.00 10.95 7.70
C ILE A 73 1.52 11.36 9.09
N GLY A 74 2.32 12.17 9.78
CA GLY A 74 1.99 12.68 11.10
C GLY A 74 2.02 11.60 12.19
N SER A 75 1.49 11.94 13.36
CA SER A 75 1.47 11.05 14.53
C SER A 75 0.26 10.11 14.58
N GLY A 76 -0.71 10.29 13.67
CA GLY A 76 -1.91 9.45 13.60
C GLY A 76 -1.72 8.16 12.81
N ALA A 77 -0.69 8.09 11.96
CA ALA A 77 -0.43 6.91 11.13
C ALA A 77 0.04 5.74 11.98
N SER A 78 -0.67 4.60 11.90
CA SER A 78 -0.23 3.38 12.55
C SER A 78 0.95 2.76 11.80
N SER A 79 2.05 2.56 12.53
CA SER A 79 3.21 1.84 12.00
C SER A 79 2.87 0.38 11.69
N ASP A 80 2.05 -0.27 12.53
CA ASP A 80 1.63 -1.65 12.29
C ASP A 80 0.85 -1.79 10.97
N THR A 81 -0.05 -0.85 10.67
CA THR A 81 -0.75 -0.81 9.38
C THR A 81 0.23 -0.60 8.22
N CYS A 82 1.09 0.40 8.32
CA CYS A 82 2.00 0.76 7.23
C CYS A 82 3.06 -0.33 6.97
N ASP A 83 3.68 -0.87 8.01
CA ASP A 83 4.73 -1.88 7.92
C ASP A 83 4.17 -3.22 7.42
N SER A 84 3.01 -3.64 7.94
CA SER A 84 2.38 -4.91 7.53
C SER A 84 2.00 -4.93 6.05
N ILE A 85 1.39 -3.84 5.56
CA ILE A 85 1.01 -3.72 4.13
C ILE A 85 2.26 -3.63 3.25
N ALA A 86 3.25 -2.81 3.61
CA ALA A 86 4.49 -2.69 2.84
C ALA A 86 5.21 -4.04 2.73
N ARG A 87 5.31 -4.77 3.84
CA ARG A 87 5.94 -6.10 3.89
C ARG A 87 5.19 -7.12 3.04
N ALA A 88 3.86 -7.16 3.11
CA ALA A 88 3.03 -8.02 2.28
C ALA A 88 3.28 -7.79 0.78
N GLY A 89 3.49 -6.53 0.41
CA GLY A 89 3.78 -6.11 -0.96
C GLY A 89 5.26 -6.07 -1.34
N ASN A 90 6.20 -6.69 -0.62
CA ASN A 90 7.64 -6.63 -0.92
C ASN A 90 8.20 -5.20 -1.12
N GLY A 91 7.63 -4.22 -0.43
CA GLY A 91 8.13 -2.84 -0.40
C GLY A 91 8.66 -2.46 0.97
N ILE A 92 8.67 -1.16 1.24
CA ILE A 92 9.12 -0.58 2.50
C ILE A 92 8.16 0.52 2.95
N ALA A 93 8.07 0.72 4.26
CA ALA A 93 7.36 1.82 4.86
C ALA A 93 8.30 2.99 5.13
N ALA A 94 7.80 4.20 4.95
CA ALA A 94 8.43 5.42 5.43
C ALA A 94 7.42 6.24 6.23
N TYR A 95 7.92 7.14 7.06
CA TYR A 95 7.09 7.96 7.93
C TYR A 95 7.54 9.40 7.85
N VAL A 96 6.62 10.36 7.76
CA VAL A 96 6.89 11.80 7.63
C VAL A 96 6.25 12.52 8.81
N LYS A 97 7.03 13.34 9.51
CA LYS A 97 6.49 14.22 10.57
C LYS A 97 6.02 15.54 9.96
N GLY A 98 5.11 16.24 10.65
CA GLY A 98 4.59 17.53 10.19
C GLY A 98 5.72 18.51 9.84
N GLY A 99 5.71 19.05 8.62
CA GLY A 99 6.72 19.99 8.12
C GLY A 99 7.88 19.38 7.34
N GLU A 100 8.00 18.05 7.25
CA GLU A 100 9.03 17.39 6.44
C GLU A 100 8.59 17.23 4.96
N PRO A 101 9.50 17.44 3.98
CA PRO A 101 9.17 17.27 2.57
C PRO A 101 8.94 15.79 2.19
N ILE A 102 7.71 15.48 1.78
CA ILE A 102 7.27 14.13 1.36
C ILE A 102 8.08 13.60 0.17
N ALA A 103 8.34 14.45 -0.83
CA ALA A 103 9.03 14.07 -2.06
C ALA A 103 10.45 13.51 -1.79
N GLY A 104 11.17 14.06 -0.81
CA GLY A 104 12.51 13.60 -0.45
C GLY A 104 12.54 12.20 0.17
N LYS A 105 11.49 11.79 0.91
CA LYS A 105 11.41 10.43 1.46
C LYS A 105 10.97 9.42 0.40
N CYS A 106 10.03 9.78 -0.47
CA CYS A 106 9.57 8.91 -1.54
C CYS A 106 10.67 8.63 -2.57
N ALA A 107 11.63 9.54 -2.76
CA ALA A 107 12.79 9.32 -3.63
C ALA A 107 13.66 8.12 -3.23
N ARG A 108 13.54 7.61 -1.98
CA ARG A 108 14.26 6.41 -1.50
C ARG A 108 13.59 5.09 -1.88
N PHE A 109 12.42 5.15 -2.53
CA PHE A 109 11.69 3.98 -3.03
C PHE A 109 12.11 3.54 -4.44
N GLY A 110 12.94 4.35 -5.12
CA GLY A 110 13.52 4.07 -6.44
C GLY A 110 14.74 3.18 -6.40
#